data_AF-A0A261ACM6-F1
#
_entry.id   AF-A0A261ACM6-F1
#
_cell.length_a   1.000
_cell.length_b   1.000
_cell.length_c   1.000
_cell.angle_alpha   90.00
_cell.angle_beta   90.00
_cell.angle_gamma   90.00
#
_symmetry.space_group_name_H-M   'P 1'
#
loop_
_entity.id
_entity.type
_entity.pdbx_description
1 polymer ?
#
loop_
_entity_poly.entity_id
_entity_poly.type
_entity_poly.pdbx_seq_one_letter_code
_entity_poly.pdbx_strand_id
1 'polypeptide(L)'
;MGSSGMGIDANGKPIKRQAPANNNNNKKGGNNQKRGNNNQNKNNNNNRNNQGGNQNRNQQRPPHQQQPPMMPMVPPFGPMGPGGPGFMGGPPAPNAGFFNGGGPQQNRRSGGGGKNNGNRNGAPPSGYNGPSANNVGQGAVGNGLSGMQAFSGAEPSAMEVPGFGKNSNIHELFGKMIWRKMEQIQDSALMKLWILILLNLLVAESVVRTSYGNWSLEKLGDRNSPSFLIDEPNRQFLLDGLPFRYISGSIHYFRIPRERWDERLQKVRALGFNAIQYYIPWNTHELEEGIHDFSGILDFAEFSSLAYHKYNLWTILRIGPYICGEWENGGLPAWLLTKNVTKQRSSDPVFTREVEKWFETLLPRVKPLLRKNGGPVLMLQIENEYGSYDACDKQYLRFLRDLTRAHVGDDVLLFTTDGSAENLLKCGTVEGVFPTIDFGPTDNTKEIQSNFDLQRKFAPNAPLVNSEYYPGWLVLWGQKRQDLPSPQTIINGAQFIYSLGASINFYMIHGGTNFGFWNGAEVEAPCITSYDYDAPISEAGDVTTKYLEIRKWVKGLKDWSTPPQDVPGNSPKARFGKIKMRLAHSTEKLNSFIDKEFSDPGDCVDSEKPMSFEALKHPLGLVAYQAVGYRF
;
A
#
# COMPACT_ATOMS: atom_id res chain seq x y z
N MET A 1 13.77 1.09 -10.29
CA MET A 1 12.93 0.13 -9.54
C MET A 1 13.44 0.08 -8.12
N GLY A 2 12.76 0.75 -7.19
CA GLY A 2 13.12 0.68 -5.76
C GLY A 2 12.63 -0.64 -5.18
N SER A 3 13.44 -1.32 -4.38
CA SER A 3 12.95 -2.45 -3.59
C SER A 3 11.88 -1.98 -2.63
N SER A 4 10.80 -2.75 -2.52
CA SER A 4 9.97 -2.87 -1.34
C SER A 4 10.83 -2.73 -0.06
N GLY A 5 10.36 -1.90 0.87
CA GLY A 5 11.00 -1.78 2.17
C GLY A 5 10.86 -3.11 2.89
N MET A 6 11.91 -3.94 2.87
CA MET A 6 11.91 -5.14 3.68
C MET A 6 11.84 -4.68 5.14
N GLY A 7 10.76 -5.03 5.84
CA GLY A 7 10.75 -4.98 7.29
C GLY A 7 12.03 -5.63 7.81
N ILE A 8 12.82 -4.88 8.57
CA ILE A 8 14.05 -5.38 9.18
C ILE A 8 13.82 -5.66 10.64
N ASP A 9 14.44 -6.72 11.16
CA ASP A 9 14.41 -6.96 12.60
C ASP A 9 15.20 -5.88 13.37
N ALA A 10 15.10 -5.88 14.69
CA ALA A 10 15.81 -4.95 15.57
C ALA A 10 17.36 -5.02 15.46
N ASN A 11 17.92 -5.92 14.65
CA ASN A 11 19.35 -6.04 14.35
C ASN A 11 19.70 -5.59 12.92
N GLY A 12 18.77 -4.96 12.20
CA GLY A 12 18.98 -4.42 10.85
C GLY A 12 19.09 -5.48 9.75
N LYS A 13 18.59 -6.70 9.99
CA LYS A 13 18.54 -7.74 8.95
C LYS A 13 17.18 -7.76 8.25
N PRO A 14 17.14 -7.91 6.92
CA PRO A 14 15.92 -8.33 6.22
C PRO A 14 15.26 -9.52 6.91
N ILE A 15 13.93 -9.52 7.02
CA ILE A 15 13.17 -10.69 7.51
C ILE A 15 13.26 -11.83 6.48
N LYS A 16 14.36 -12.57 6.53
CA LYS A 16 14.59 -13.85 5.85
C LYS A 16 15.01 -14.89 6.89
N ARG A 17 14.05 -15.69 7.36
CA ARG A 17 14.33 -16.81 8.28
C ARG A 17 14.54 -18.11 7.52
N GLN A 18 15.77 -18.63 7.60
CA GLN A 18 16.07 -20.02 7.24
C GLN A 18 15.54 -20.97 8.32
N ALA A 19 15.13 -22.18 7.92
CA ALA A 19 14.75 -23.24 8.84
C ALA A 19 15.95 -23.69 9.72
N PRO A 20 15.73 -24.10 10.98
CA PRO A 20 16.82 -24.48 11.87
C PRO A 20 17.56 -25.73 11.38
N ALA A 21 18.88 -25.59 11.21
CA ALA A 21 19.76 -26.72 10.94
C ALA A 21 19.81 -27.66 12.17
N ASN A 22 19.56 -28.93 11.93
CA ASN A 22 19.45 -29.96 12.96
C ASN A 22 20.84 -30.41 13.45
N ASN A 23 21.43 -29.69 14.41
CA ASN A 23 22.74 -30.03 14.98
C ASN A 23 22.61 -30.92 16.23
N ASN A 24 22.46 -32.23 15.99
CA ASN A 24 22.81 -33.25 16.97
C ASN A 24 24.32 -33.20 17.24
N ASN A 25 24.75 -33.05 18.50
CA ASN A 25 25.91 -33.79 19.01
C ASN A 25 26.04 -33.77 20.54
N ASN A 26 26.28 -34.96 21.09
CA ASN A 26 26.71 -35.26 22.47
C ASN A 26 25.68 -34.98 23.60
N LYS A 27 25.46 -35.89 24.59
CA LYS A 27 26.25 -37.06 25.01
C LYS A 27 25.41 -38.34 25.17
N LYS A 28 26.10 -39.48 25.06
CA LYS A 28 25.60 -40.83 25.41
C LYS A 28 25.21 -40.90 26.90
N GLY A 29 24.11 -41.59 27.18
CA GLY A 29 23.67 -41.94 28.53
C GLY A 29 22.59 -43.02 28.44
N GLY A 30 22.99 -44.25 28.18
CA GLY A 30 22.04 -45.36 28.07
C GLY A 30 21.68 -45.93 29.44
N ASN A 31 20.39 -46.18 29.67
CA ASN A 31 19.99 -47.47 30.24
C ASN A 31 18.51 -47.78 29.94
N ASN A 32 18.27 -49.00 29.46
CA ASN A 32 16.95 -49.58 29.40
C ASN A 32 16.49 -49.92 30.82
N GLN A 33 15.23 -49.64 31.16
CA GLN A 33 14.48 -50.53 32.04
C GLN A 33 12.99 -50.58 31.68
N LYS A 34 12.35 -51.67 32.09
CA LYS A 34 11.21 -52.26 31.40
C LYS A 34 9.87 -51.73 31.89
N ARG A 35 8.85 -51.88 31.04
CA ARG A 35 7.42 -51.78 31.39
C ARG A 35 7.10 -52.64 32.63
N GLY A 36 6.38 -52.06 33.58
CA GLY A 36 5.69 -52.74 34.68
C GLY A 36 4.17 -52.63 34.51
N ASN A 37 3.44 -53.66 34.94
CA ASN A 37 2.00 -53.84 34.75
C ASN A 37 1.13 -53.12 35.81
N ASN A 38 -0.20 -53.27 35.62
CA ASN A 38 -1.30 -53.22 36.61
C ASN A 38 -1.93 -51.85 36.92
N ASN A 39 -3.21 -51.79 37.34
CA ASN A 39 -4.42 -52.52 36.93
C ASN A 39 -5.67 -51.80 37.49
N GLN A 40 -6.84 -52.04 36.90
CA GLN A 40 -8.22 -51.94 37.44
C GLN A 40 -8.52 -51.17 38.76
N ASN A 41 -9.45 -50.21 38.70
CA ASN A 41 -10.83 -50.31 39.23
C ASN A 41 -11.63 -49.06 38.76
N LYS A 42 -12.84 -49.12 38.19
CA LYS A 42 -14.15 -49.73 38.55
C LYS A 42 -14.92 -49.02 39.67
N ASN A 43 -16.22 -48.87 39.40
CA ASN A 43 -17.36 -48.64 40.30
C ASN A 43 -17.55 -47.23 40.90
N ASN A 44 -18.79 -46.73 41.09
CA ASN A 44 -20.08 -47.02 40.42
C ASN A 44 -21.12 -45.96 40.84
N ASN A 45 -22.29 -45.97 40.19
CA ASN A 45 -23.60 -45.53 40.72
C ASN A 45 -23.84 -44.02 41.03
N ASN A 46 -25.10 -43.55 41.09
CA ASN A 46 -26.28 -43.80 40.24
C ASN A 46 -27.41 -42.82 40.62
N ASN A 47 -28.48 -42.86 39.83
CA ASN A 47 -29.82 -42.27 40.05
C ASN A 47 -29.98 -40.75 39.91
N ARG A 48 -31.13 -40.20 39.48
CA ARG A 48 -32.26 -40.61 38.60
C ARG A 48 -33.51 -39.84 39.09
N ASN A 49 -34.24 -39.27 38.13
CA ASN A 49 -35.69 -39.01 38.18
C ASN A 49 -36.17 -37.92 39.19
N ASN A 50 -37.29 -37.22 38.97
CA ASN A 50 -38.38 -37.49 38.03
C ASN A 50 -39.12 -36.23 37.51
N GLN A 51 -39.91 -36.44 36.45
CA GLN A 51 -41.14 -35.77 35.97
C GLN A 51 -41.81 -34.71 36.88
N GLY A 52 -42.55 -33.69 36.40
CA GLY A 52 -43.05 -33.32 35.07
C GLY A 52 -44.26 -32.35 35.21
N GLY A 53 -44.91 -31.86 34.14
CA GLY A 53 -46.24 -31.20 34.26
C GLY A 53 -46.52 -29.89 33.50
N ASN A 54 -46.70 -30.03 32.18
CA ASN A 54 -47.58 -29.26 31.26
C ASN A 54 -48.59 -28.20 31.81
N GLN A 55 -48.66 -27.00 31.20
CA GLN A 55 -49.94 -26.37 30.80
C GLN A 55 -49.79 -25.23 29.75
N ASN A 56 -50.79 -25.13 28.85
CA ASN A 56 -50.89 -24.17 27.74
C ASN A 56 -51.24 -22.73 28.17
N ARG A 57 -50.81 -21.74 27.37
CA ARG A 57 -51.64 -20.57 27.02
C ARG A 57 -51.30 -20.01 25.63
N ASN A 58 -52.34 -19.83 24.81
CA ASN A 58 -52.27 -19.21 23.48
C ASN A 58 -51.97 -17.70 23.58
N GLN A 59 -51.22 -17.16 22.61
CA GLN A 59 -51.49 -15.84 22.03
C GLN A 59 -51.01 -15.78 20.57
N GLN A 60 -51.68 -14.96 19.76
CA GLN A 60 -51.78 -15.11 18.30
C GLN A 60 -50.71 -14.33 17.53
N ARG A 61 -50.36 -14.80 16.32
CA ARG A 61 -49.60 -14.03 15.31
C ARG A 61 -50.57 -13.36 14.32
N PRO A 62 -50.30 -12.14 13.83
CA PRO A 62 -51.03 -11.54 12.70
C PRO A 62 -50.55 -12.11 11.34
N PRO A 63 -51.33 -11.95 10.25
CA PRO A 63 -51.21 -12.76 9.04
C PRO A 63 -50.30 -12.18 7.94
N HIS A 64 -49.94 -13.05 6.99
CA HIS A 64 -49.23 -12.71 5.76
C HIS A 64 -50.01 -11.76 4.85
N GLN A 65 -49.34 -10.74 4.32
CA GLN A 65 -49.76 -10.05 3.09
C GLN A 65 -49.01 -10.64 1.89
N GLN A 66 -49.75 -10.90 0.81
CA GLN A 66 -49.22 -11.37 -0.46
C GLN A 66 -48.69 -10.18 -1.27
N GLN A 67 -47.51 -10.32 -1.88
CA GLN A 67 -47.02 -9.40 -2.91
C GLN A 67 -47.30 -9.97 -4.31
N PRO A 68 -47.61 -9.12 -5.31
CA PRO A 68 -47.89 -9.57 -6.68
C PRO A 68 -46.62 -10.04 -7.42
N PRO A 69 -46.75 -10.86 -8.47
CA PRO A 69 -45.61 -11.38 -9.22
C PRO A 69 -44.94 -10.28 -10.05
N MET A 70 -43.63 -10.08 -9.86
CA MET A 70 -42.84 -9.21 -10.75
C MET A 70 -42.44 -9.96 -12.03
N MET A 71 -42.44 -9.22 -13.14
CA MET A 71 -42.05 -9.68 -14.48
C MET A 71 -40.54 -9.98 -14.56
N PRO A 72 -40.11 -10.85 -15.50
CA PRO A 72 -38.68 -11.11 -15.72
C PRO A 72 -37.98 -9.87 -16.29
N MET A 73 -36.96 -9.36 -15.57
CA MET A 73 -36.13 -8.28 -16.09
C MET A 73 -35.10 -8.80 -17.10
N VAL A 74 -35.07 -8.14 -18.25
CA VAL A 74 -34.09 -8.32 -19.34
C VAL A 74 -32.80 -7.56 -18.97
N PRO A 75 -31.59 -8.13 -19.21
CA PRO A 75 -30.34 -7.40 -19.00
C PRO A 75 -30.13 -6.34 -20.11
N PRO A 76 -29.76 -5.10 -19.78
CA PRO A 76 -29.53 -4.05 -20.79
C PRO A 76 -28.13 -4.14 -21.43
N PHE A 77 -28.14 -4.20 -22.77
CA PHE A 77 -27.10 -3.80 -23.73
C PHE A 77 -25.70 -4.46 -23.70
N GLY A 78 -25.51 -5.39 -24.65
CA GLY A 78 -24.28 -5.47 -25.46
C GLY A 78 -24.41 -4.65 -26.76
N PRO A 79 -23.33 -4.49 -27.55
CA PRO A 79 -23.28 -3.55 -28.67
C PRO A 79 -24.11 -3.98 -29.90
N MET A 80 -24.58 -2.99 -30.66
CA MET A 80 -25.36 -3.18 -31.88
C MET A 80 -24.47 -3.54 -33.08
N GLY A 81 -24.90 -4.52 -33.89
CA GLY A 81 -24.39 -4.76 -35.24
C GLY A 81 -25.52 -4.64 -36.27
N PRO A 82 -25.25 -4.22 -37.53
CA PRO A 82 -26.27 -4.04 -38.55
C PRO A 82 -26.48 -5.28 -39.44
N GLY A 83 -27.75 -5.67 -39.63
CA GLY A 83 -28.29 -6.19 -40.91
C GLY A 83 -27.89 -7.61 -41.40
N GLY A 84 -28.87 -8.51 -41.45
CA GLY A 84 -28.87 -9.67 -42.38
C GLY A 84 -29.29 -9.27 -43.81
N PRO A 85 -29.78 -10.17 -44.69
CA PRO A 85 -30.16 -11.59 -44.52
C PRO A 85 -29.22 -12.57 -45.28
N GLY A 86 -29.29 -13.90 -45.22
CA GLY A 86 -30.22 -14.84 -44.59
C GLY A 86 -30.69 -15.90 -45.61
N PHE A 87 -30.45 -17.20 -45.38
CA PHE A 87 -31.03 -18.32 -46.15
C PHE A 87 -31.11 -19.63 -45.34
N MET A 88 -32.11 -20.46 -45.64
CA MET A 88 -32.40 -21.73 -44.94
C MET A 88 -31.63 -22.93 -45.51
N GLY A 89 -31.47 -24.01 -44.72
CA GLY A 89 -31.06 -25.33 -45.22
C GLY A 89 -30.87 -26.38 -44.12
N GLY A 90 -31.88 -27.24 -43.90
CA GLY A 90 -31.80 -28.41 -43.02
C GLY A 90 -31.09 -29.63 -43.66
N PRO A 91 -30.92 -30.74 -42.91
CA PRO A 91 -29.86 -31.73 -43.11
C PRO A 91 -30.28 -32.94 -43.98
N PRO A 92 -29.38 -33.94 -44.19
CA PRO A 92 -29.40 -35.10 -43.28
C PRO A 92 -28.02 -35.75 -43.00
N ALA A 93 -27.97 -36.61 -41.96
CA ALA A 93 -26.97 -37.67 -41.81
C ALA A 93 -27.50 -38.99 -42.41
N PRO A 94 -26.66 -40.03 -42.67
CA PRO A 94 -26.69 -41.16 -41.73
C PRO A 94 -25.41 -42.05 -41.60
N ASN A 95 -25.31 -42.70 -40.43
CA ASN A 95 -24.86 -44.08 -40.12
C ASN A 95 -23.57 -44.75 -40.67
N ALA A 96 -22.72 -45.11 -39.69
CA ALA A 96 -22.29 -46.49 -39.32
C ALA A 96 -21.26 -47.30 -40.15
N GLY A 97 -20.36 -47.98 -39.41
CA GLY A 97 -19.47 -49.04 -39.92
C GLY A 97 -18.38 -49.47 -38.93
N PHE A 98 -18.59 -50.60 -38.22
CA PHE A 98 -17.55 -51.30 -37.43
C PHE A 98 -16.71 -52.20 -38.34
N PHE A 99 -15.43 -52.44 -38.02
CA PHE A 99 -14.87 -53.79 -37.76
C PHE A 99 -13.46 -53.73 -37.13
N ASN A 100 -12.89 -54.90 -36.80
CA ASN A 100 -11.93 -55.14 -35.73
C ASN A 100 -10.68 -55.89 -36.24
N GLY A 101 -9.51 -55.83 -35.57
CA GLY A 101 -8.42 -56.78 -35.84
C GLY A 101 -6.97 -56.45 -35.41
N GLY A 102 -6.47 -57.18 -34.40
CA GLY A 102 -5.11 -57.78 -34.41
C GLY A 102 -3.93 -57.06 -33.73
N GLY A 103 -3.41 -57.65 -32.64
CA GLY A 103 -1.97 -57.63 -32.29
C GLY A 103 -1.22 -58.85 -32.89
N PRO A 104 -0.03 -59.30 -32.40
CA PRO A 104 0.55 -59.05 -31.06
C PRO A 104 2.11 -59.00 -30.93
N GLN A 105 2.63 -58.93 -29.67
CA GLN A 105 3.92 -59.51 -29.17
C GLN A 105 5.29 -58.95 -29.66
N GLN A 106 6.45 -59.06 -28.96
CA GLN A 106 6.81 -59.23 -27.52
C GLN A 106 8.35 -58.99 -27.31
N ASN A 107 8.80 -59.05 -26.03
CA ASN A 107 10.19 -59.27 -25.53
C ASN A 107 11.21 -58.10 -25.51
N ARG A 108 12.29 -58.13 -24.69
CA ARG A 108 12.49 -58.47 -23.24
C ARG A 108 13.99 -58.28 -22.86
N ARG A 109 14.28 -58.14 -21.56
CA ARG A 109 15.58 -58.29 -20.85
C ARG A 109 16.64 -57.16 -20.97
N SER A 110 17.63 -57.02 -20.07
CA SER A 110 17.75 -57.22 -18.59
C SER A 110 19.21 -57.04 -18.14
N GLY A 111 19.45 -56.39 -16.98
CA GLY A 111 20.72 -56.46 -16.22
C GLY A 111 21.87 -55.58 -16.76
N GLY A 112 22.92 -55.25 -16.00
CA GLY A 112 23.24 -55.51 -14.58
C GLY A 112 24.61 -54.86 -14.25
N GLY A 113 24.82 -54.38 -13.02
CA GLY A 113 25.97 -53.50 -12.68
C GLY A 113 27.27 -54.22 -12.26
N GLY A 114 28.35 -53.43 -12.13
CA GLY A 114 29.66 -53.86 -11.61
C GLY A 114 30.64 -52.70 -11.39
N LYS A 115 31.44 -52.73 -10.32
CA LYS A 115 32.41 -51.68 -9.92
C LYS A 115 33.83 -52.03 -10.38
N ASN A 116 34.71 -51.04 -10.64
CA ASN A 116 35.92 -50.81 -9.82
C ASN A 116 36.87 -49.68 -10.28
N ASN A 117 37.39 -48.97 -9.27
CA ASN A 117 38.62 -48.17 -9.10
C ASN A 117 39.64 -47.96 -10.26
N GLY A 118 40.12 -46.71 -10.34
CA GLY A 118 41.45 -46.31 -10.84
C GLY A 118 41.82 -44.92 -10.32
N ASN A 119 42.95 -44.78 -9.61
CA ASN A 119 43.33 -43.57 -8.84
C ASN A 119 44.69 -43.01 -9.31
N ARG A 120 44.86 -41.68 -9.46
CA ARG A 120 46.16 -40.96 -9.40
C ARG A 120 46.07 -39.42 -9.50
N ASN A 121 46.44 -38.78 -8.38
CA ASN A 121 47.27 -37.58 -8.17
C ASN A 121 47.35 -36.43 -9.21
N GLY A 122 47.19 -35.18 -8.73
CA GLY A 122 47.71 -33.96 -9.37
C GLY A 122 47.12 -32.65 -8.80
N ALA A 123 47.95 -31.80 -8.21
CA ALA A 123 47.60 -30.46 -7.67
C ALA A 123 48.35 -29.37 -8.47
N PRO A 124 48.32 -28.05 -8.14
CA PRO A 124 47.25 -27.15 -7.64
C PRO A 124 47.01 -25.99 -8.68
N PRO A 125 46.40 -24.81 -8.38
CA PRO A 125 45.96 -23.86 -9.42
C PRO A 125 47.03 -22.87 -9.90
N SER A 126 46.94 -22.44 -11.17
CA SER A 126 47.78 -21.38 -11.75
C SER A 126 47.11 -20.00 -11.68
N GLY A 127 47.79 -19.05 -11.05
CA GLY A 127 47.50 -17.61 -11.15
C GLY A 127 48.68 -16.85 -11.77
N TYR A 128 48.37 -15.74 -12.44
CA TYR A 128 49.28 -14.65 -12.83
C TYR A 128 48.39 -13.38 -12.82
N ASN A 129 48.59 -12.30 -12.03
CA ASN A 129 49.73 -11.46 -11.66
C ASN A 129 50.19 -10.41 -12.68
N GLY A 130 49.61 -9.20 -12.54
CA GLY A 130 50.35 -7.94 -12.51
C GLY A 130 50.65 -7.22 -13.84
N PRO A 131 51.14 -5.95 -13.79
CA PRO A 131 51.66 -5.25 -12.61
C PRO A 131 50.95 -3.94 -12.22
N SER A 132 51.35 -3.39 -11.07
CA SER A 132 51.09 -2.03 -10.57
C SER A 132 52.43 -1.30 -10.37
N ALA A 133 52.46 0.04 -10.46
CA ALA A 133 53.57 0.87 -9.98
C ALA A 133 53.10 2.28 -9.60
N ASN A 134 53.80 2.91 -8.64
CA ASN A 134 53.43 4.18 -7.99
C ASN A 134 54.71 5.01 -7.67
N ASN A 135 54.57 6.33 -7.47
CA ASN A 135 55.59 7.31 -6.99
C ASN A 135 56.75 7.64 -7.98
N VAL A 136 57.51 8.76 -7.93
CA VAL A 136 57.83 9.86 -6.98
C VAL A 136 58.03 11.17 -7.82
N GLY A 137 57.92 12.44 -7.38
CA GLY A 137 57.54 13.10 -6.10
C GLY A 137 58.34 14.40 -5.80
N GLN A 138 57.85 15.24 -4.89
CA GLN A 138 58.43 16.49 -4.30
C GLN A 138 58.48 17.82 -5.11
N GLY A 139 58.13 18.93 -4.43
CA GLY A 139 58.33 20.33 -4.84
C GLY A 139 57.44 21.29 -4.03
N ALA A 140 57.96 22.38 -3.45
CA ALA A 140 57.26 23.23 -2.45
C ALA A 140 57.30 24.75 -2.77
N VAL A 141 56.56 25.54 -1.95
CA VAL A 141 56.53 27.04 -1.90
C VAL A 141 55.79 27.71 -3.07
N GLY A 142 54.97 28.78 -2.93
CA GLY A 142 54.42 29.51 -1.76
C GLY A 142 53.83 30.90 -2.16
N ASN A 143 52.94 31.47 -1.33
CA ASN A 143 52.46 32.88 -1.27
C ASN A 143 51.85 33.64 -2.49
N GLY A 144 50.87 34.53 -2.20
CA GLY A 144 50.39 35.61 -3.09
C GLY A 144 48.90 35.51 -3.47
N LEU A 145 47.91 36.00 -2.71
CA LEU A 145 47.44 37.39 -2.50
C LEU A 145 47.01 38.21 -3.75
N SER A 146 45.76 38.68 -3.68
CA SER A 146 45.19 39.91 -4.29
C SER A 146 44.92 39.98 -5.81
N GLY A 147 43.89 40.75 -6.20
CA GLY A 147 43.68 41.20 -7.59
C GLY A 147 42.23 41.33 -8.05
N MET A 148 41.48 42.36 -7.60
CA MET A 148 40.29 42.83 -8.33
C MET A 148 40.71 43.63 -9.56
N GLN A 149 40.01 43.53 -10.69
CA GLN A 149 39.23 44.62 -11.32
C GLN A 149 38.85 44.32 -12.79
N ALA A 150 37.86 45.06 -13.30
CA ALA A 150 37.19 44.85 -14.58
C ALA A 150 37.49 45.95 -15.60
N PHE A 151 37.39 45.60 -16.88
CA PHE A 151 37.14 46.48 -18.04
C PHE A 151 36.32 45.60 -19.04
N SER A 152 35.05 45.86 -19.36
CA SER A 152 34.45 46.95 -20.15
C SER A 152 34.83 46.95 -21.64
N GLY A 153 33.83 46.90 -22.54
CA GLY A 153 33.98 47.44 -23.91
C GLY A 153 33.42 46.63 -25.08
N ALA A 154 32.20 47.00 -25.50
CA ALA A 154 31.68 47.06 -26.89
C ALA A 154 31.61 45.79 -27.79
N GLU A 155 30.43 45.65 -28.42
CA GLU A 155 30.17 44.84 -29.63
C GLU A 155 30.83 45.47 -30.89
N PRO A 156 30.78 44.81 -32.07
CA PRO A 156 29.62 45.10 -32.94
C PRO A 156 29.15 43.97 -33.89
N SER A 157 27.96 44.22 -34.46
CA SER A 157 27.47 43.81 -35.80
C SER A 157 26.57 42.57 -35.92
N ALA A 158 25.34 42.84 -36.35
CA ALA A 158 24.32 41.84 -36.71
C ALA A 158 24.42 41.38 -38.18
N MET A 159 23.73 40.29 -38.49
CA MET A 159 23.42 39.86 -39.87
C MET A 159 21.91 39.60 -39.98
N GLU A 160 21.25 40.26 -40.92
CA GLU A 160 19.78 40.21 -41.09
C GLU A 160 19.30 38.99 -41.90
N VAL A 161 18.05 38.58 -41.66
CA VAL A 161 17.26 37.73 -42.57
C VAL A 161 15.93 38.45 -42.86
N PRO A 162 15.51 38.62 -44.13
CA PRO A 162 14.46 39.58 -44.47
C PRO A 162 13.04 38.98 -44.58
N GLY A 163 12.05 39.81 -44.22
CA GLY A 163 10.77 39.89 -44.92
C GLY A 163 9.50 39.55 -44.12
N PHE A 164 8.70 40.57 -43.78
CA PHE A 164 7.25 40.65 -44.09
C PHE A 164 6.62 42.01 -43.68
N GLY A 165 5.73 42.55 -44.52
CA GLY A 165 4.51 43.29 -44.12
C GLY A 165 4.61 44.66 -43.41
N LYS A 166 4.13 45.73 -44.06
CA LYS A 166 3.97 47.08 -43.46
C LYS A 166 2.64 47.27 -42.70
N ASN A 167 2.63 48.29 -41.83
CA ASN A 167 1.50 49.06 -41.27
C ASN A 167 0.71 48.47 -40.08
N SER A 168 0.95 49.00 -38.87
CA SER A 168 -0.01 49.95 -38.25
C SER A 168 0.56 50.60 -36.98
N ASN A 169 0.15 51.84 -36.72
CA ASN A 169 0.85 52.76 -35.80
C ASN A 169 0.22 52.77 -34.39
N ILE A 170 0.35 51.66 -33.66
CA ILE A 170 -0.30 51.45 -32.34
C ILE A 170 0.68 51.37 -31.15
N HIS A 171 1.91 50.87 -31.37
CA HIS A 171 2.87 50.66 -30.28
C HIS A 171 3.51 51.97 -29.75
N GLU A 172 3.64 53.02 -30.58
CA GLU A 172 4.26 54.27 -30.14
C GLU A 172 3.35 55.14 -29.24
N LEU A 173 2.03 54.94 -29.33
CA LEU A 173 1.03 55.65 -28.52
C LEU A 173 0.82 55.02 -27.13
N PHE A 174 0.99 53.70 -27.00
CA PHE A 174 0.86 53.02 -25.70
C PHE A 174 2.06 53.30 -24.78
N GLY A 175 3.30 53.29 -25.31
CA GLY A 175 4.51 53.55 -24.52
C GLY A 175 4.54 54.94 -23.87
N LYS A 176 4.09 55.98 -24.60
CA LYS A 176 4.09 57.37 -24.13
C LYS A 176 2.98 57.67 -23.10
N MET A 177 1.96 56.82 -22.97
CA MET A 177 0.91 56.94 -21.95
C MET A 177 1.29 56.30 -20.61
N ILE A 178 2.06 55.22 -20.64
CA ILE A 178 2.49 54.51 -19.42
C ILE A 178 3.64 55.26 -18.74
N TRP A 179 4.62 55.77 -19.50
CA TRP A 179 5.75 56.53 -18.94
C TRP A 179 5.29 57.78 -18.19
N ARG A 180 4.32 58.52 -18.75
CA ARG A 180 3.80 59.77 -18.17
C ARG A 180 2.90 59.59 -16.94
N LYS A 181 2.70 58.34 -16.49
CA LYS A 181 1.93 58.00 -15.28
C LYS A 181 2.78 57.39 -14.16
N MET A 182 4.07 57.14 -14.39
CA MET A 182 4.98 56.55 -13.38
C MET A 182 5.83 57.58 -12.62
N GLU A 183 5.82 58.86 -13.03
CA GLU A 183 6.63 59.92 -12.42
C GLU A 183 5.94 60.69 -11.27
N GLN A 184 4.80 60.18 -10.77
CA GLN A 184 3.97 60.88 -9.77
C GLN A 184 3.62 60.06 -8.51
N ILE A 185 4.40 59.01 -8.20
CA ILE A 185 4.29 58.24 -6.95
C ILE A 185 5.61 58.29 -6.16
N GLN A 186 5.96 59.49 -5.69
CA GLN A 186 6.88 59.67 -4.56
C GLN A 186 6.08 59.87 -3.27
N ASP A 187 5.23 58.90 -2.91
CA ASP A 187 4.59 58.91 -1.60
C ASP A 187 5.44 58.14 -0.57
N SER A 188 6.14 58.89 0.26
CA SER A 188 7.05 58.36 1.28
C SER A 188 6.34 57.49 2.34
N ALA A 189 5.00 57.53 2.42
CA ALA A 189 4.22 56.66 3.29
C ALA A 189 4.21 55.20 2.80
N LEU A 190 4.12 54.95 1.48
CA LEU A 190 4.06 53.60 0.93
C LEU A 190 5.41 52.88 1.06
N MET A 191 6.53 53.56 0.80
CA MET A 191 7.87 52.98 1.02
C MET A 191 8.10 52.62 2.50
N LYS A 192 7.63 53.44 3.45
CA LYS A 192 7.71 53.11 4.88
C LYS A 192 6.83 51.92 5.25
N LEU A 193 5.64 51.79 4.66
CA LEU A 193 4.76 50.64 4.85
C LEU A 193 5.41 49.34 4.33
N TRP A 194 6.01 49.37 3.13
CA TRP A 194 6.73 48.22 2.57
C TRP A 194 7.98 47.86 3.36
N ILE A 195 8.75 48.84 3.86
CA ILE A 195 9.92 48.58 4.73
C ILE A 195 9.48 48.00 6.09
N LEU A 196 8.35 48.44 6.65
CA LEU A 196 7.76 47.84 7.86
C LEU A 196 7.25 46.42 7.61
N ILE A 197 6.65 46.14 6.46
CA ILE A 197 6.22 44.79 6.07
C ILE A 197 7.45 43.88 5.90
N LEU A 198 8.49 44.33 5.19
CA LEU A 198 9.75 43.59 5.00
C LEU A 198 10.50 43.37 6.32
N LEU A 199 10.53 44.35 7.23
CA LEU A 199 11.13 44.18 8.56
C LEU A 199 10.33 43.21 9.44
N ASN A 200 8.99 43.21 9.38
CA ASN A 200 8.19 42.20 10.07
C ASN A 200 8.39 40.79 9.48
N LEU A 201 8.56 40.65 8.17
CA LEU A 201 8.89 39.38 7.52
C LEU A 201 10.31 38.89 7.88
N LEU A 202 11.30 39.77 7.94
CA LEU A 202 12.68 39.41 8.32
C LEU A 202 12.83 39.12 9.83
N VAL A 203 12.03 39.75 10.69
CA VAL A 203 11.95 39.37 12.11
C VAL A 203 11.26 38.02 12.29
N ALA A 204 10.35 37.61 11.39
CA ALA A 204 9.75 36.27 11.40
C ALA A 204 10.74 35.15 10.98
N GLU A 205 11.66 35.39 10.05
CA GLU A 205 12.66 34.39 9.62
C GLU A 205 13.86 34.24 10.57
N SER A 206 14.16 35.27 11.38
CA SER A 206 15.32 35.23 12.30
C SER A 206 15.12 34.40 13.58
N VAL A 207 13.96 33.75 13.74
CA VAL A 207 13.69 32.79 14.83
C VAL A 207 13.73 31.36 14.31
N VAL A 208 14.92 30.91 13.87
CA VAL A 208 15.25 29.48 13.76
C VAL A 208 15.37 28.90 15.18
N ARG A 209 14.23 28.75 15.86
CA ARG A 209 14.14 28.02 17.12
C ARG A 209 14.02 26.54 16.82
N THR A 210 15.10 25.82 17.10
CA THR A 210 15.07 24.39 17.37
C THR A 210 14.26 24.13 18.65
N SER A 211 12.94 24.11 18.53
CA SER A 211 12.02 23.64 19.55
C SER A 211 10.81 23.01 18.87
N TYR A 212 10.49 21.78 19.27
CA TYR A 212 9.19 21.16 19.03
C TYR A 212 8.08 22.19 19.20
N GLY A 213 7.17 22.28 18.23
CA GLY A 213 6.23 23.38 18.14
C GLY A 213 5.44 23.54 19.43
N ASN A 214 5.47 24.74 20.01
CA ASN A 214 4.49 25.12 21.04
C ASN A 214 3.12 25.10 20.38
N TRP A 215 2.43 23.96 20.47
CA TRP A 215 0.98 23.89 20.28
C TRP A 215 0.36 24.98 21.15
N SER A 216 -0.46 25.85 20.57
CA SER A 216 -1.08 26.93 21.34
C SER A 216 -2.03 26.34 22.38
N LEU A 217 -1.60 26.37 23.65
CA LEU A 217 -2.31 25.80 24.79
C LEU A 217 -3.73 26.35 24.95
N GLU A 218 -4.05 27.50 24.34
CA GLU A 218 -5.39 28.10 24.31
C GLU A 218 -6.44 27.32 23.49
N LYS A 219 -6.06 26.27 22.73
CA LYS A 219 -7.01 25.34 22.10
C LYS A 219 -7.17 24.00 22.83
N LEU A 220 -6.51 23.78 23.97
CA LEU A 220 -6.74 22.61 24.80
C LEU A 220 -8.00 22.81 25.66
N GLY A 221 -9.14 22.28 25.19
CA GLY A 221 -10.26 21.95 26.06
C GLY A 221 -11.59 22.68 25.84
N ASP A 222 -11.81 23.37 24.71
CA ASP A 222 -13.21 23.63 24.31
C ASP A 222 -13.84 22.32 23.83
N ARG A 223 -14.57 21.66 24.73
CA ARG A 223 -15.27 20.39 24.53
C ARG A 223 -16.32 20.43 23.41
N ASN A 224 -16.59 21.59 22.83
CA ASN A 224 -17.57 21.79 21.76
C ASN A 224 -16.94 21.81 20.35
N SER A 225 -15.61 21.82 20.22
CA SER A 225 -14.92 21.90 18.92
C SER A 225 -14.35 20.54 18.47
N PRO A 226 -14.81 19.96 17.34
CA PRO A 226 -14.27 18.72 16.78
C PRO A 226 -12.75 18.77 16.60
N SER A 227 -12.04 17.80 17.17
CA SER A 227 -10.56 17.83 17.21
C SER A 227 -9.94 16.46 17.45
N PHE A 228 -8.72 16.26 16.96
CA PHE A 228 -7.91 15.09 17.30
C PHE A 228 -6.45 15.52 17.47
N LEU A 229 -5.87 15.31 18.65
CA LEU A 229 -4.53 15.79 18.98
C LEU A 229 -3.79 14.89 19.98
N ILE A 230 -2.50 15.14 20.17
CA ILE A 230 -1.67 14.48 21.18
C ILE A 230 -1.64 15.33 22.45
N ASP A 231 -2.04 14.73 23.57
CA ASP A 231 -1.87 15.28 24.91
C ASP A 231 -0.52 14.80 25.45
N GLU A 232 0.51 15.61 25.18
CA GLU A 232 1.90 15.32 25.52
C GLU A 232 2.15 15.07 27.02
N PRO A 233 1.62 15.88 27.97
CA PRO A 233 1.76 15.63 29.40
C PRO A 233 1.29 14.24 29.84
N ASN A 234 0.17 13.75 29.29
CA ASN A 234 -0.41 12.46 29.65
C ASN A 234 -0.08 11.32 28.67
N ARG A 235 0.65 11.61 27.58
CA ARG A 235 1.10 10.64 26.55
C ARG A 235 -0.05 9.85 25.91
N GLN A 236 -1.15 10.55 25.63
CA GLN A 236 -2.38 9.97 25.08
C GLN A 236 -2.87 10.77 23.87
N PHE A 237 -3.85 10.23 23.13
CA PHE A 237 -4.63 11.05 22.21
C PHE A 237 -5.80 11.70 22.95
N LEU A 238 -6.21 12.89 22.50
CA LEU A 238 -7.52 13.45 22.80
C LEU A 238 -8.36 13.48 21.52
N LEU A 239 -9.56 12.90 21.59
CA LEU A 239 -10.62 13.05 20.61
C LEU A 239 -11.67 13.97 21.21
N ASP A 240 -11.92 15.11 20.56
CA ASP A 240 -12.88 16.13 21.01
C ASP A 240 -12.66 16.55 22.49
N GLY A 241 -11.38 16.62 22.90
CA GLY A 241 -10.96 16.95 24.27
C GLY A 241 -11.05 15.82 25.31
N LEU A 242 -11.39 14.58 24.91
CA LEU A 242 -11.49 13.43 25.80
C LEU A 242 -10.40 12.37 25.50
N PRO A 243 -9.83 11.71 26.53
CA PRO A 243 -8.88 10.60 26.37
C PRO A 243 -9.34 9.56 25.36
N PHE A 244 -8.51 9.30 24.35
CA PHE A 244 -8.80 8.40 23.26
C PHE A 244 -7.65 7.43 22.98
N ARG A 245 -8.02 6.25 22.51
CA ARG A 245 -7.14 5.16 22.11
C ARG A 245 -7.85 4.36 21.03
N TYR A 246 -7.12 3.93 20.01
CA TYR A 246 -7.70 3.08 18.96
C TYR A 246 -7.17 1.64 18.97
N ILE A 247 -8.09 0.74 18.63
CA ILE A 247 -7.77 -0.55 18.03
C ILE A 247 -8.38 -0.49 16.62
N SER A 248 -7.47 -0.43 15.64
CA SER A 248 -7.74 -0.28 14.22
C SER A 248 -7.47 -1.57 13.47
N GLY A 249 -8.05 -1.71 12.28
CA GLY A 249 -7.70 -2.75 11.34
C GLY A 249 -7.54 -2.20 9.93
N SER A 250 -6.51 -2.65 9.21
CA SER A 250 -6.30 -2.24 7.83
C SER A 250 -7.17 -3.02 6.86
N ILE A 251 -7.93 -2.25 6.07
CA ILE A 251 -8.98 -2.74 5.19
C ILE A 251 -9.03 -1.86 3.93
N HIS A 252 -8.52 -2.37 2.81
CA HIS A 252 -8.33 -1.57 1.60
C HIS A 252 -9.59 -1.56 0.73
N TYR A 253 -10.28 -0.42 0.64
CA TYR A 253 -11.52 -0.28 -0.12
C TYR A 253 -11.37 -0.70 -1.60
N PHE A 254 -10.22 -0.42 -2.21
CA PHE A 254 -9.87 -0.77 -3.59
C PHE A 254 -9.60 -2.27 -3.81
N ARG A 255 -9.48 -3.07 -2.75
CA ARG A 255 -9.38 -4.55 -2.78
C ARG A 255 -10.72 -5.25 -2.51
N ILE A 256 -11.82 -4.50 -2.39
CA ILE A 256 -13.14 -4.99 -1.96
C ILE A 256 -14.22 -4.39 -2.88
N PRO A 257 -15.08 -5.20 -3.53
CA PRO A 257 -16.21 -4.67 -4.30
C PRO A 257 -17.10 -3.74 -3.46
N ARG A 258 -17.57 -2.61 -4.02
CA ARG A 258 -18.31 -1.55 -3.29
C ARG A 258 -19.52 -2.10 -2.53
N GLU A 259 -20.20 -3.07 -3.13
CA GLU A 259 -21.39 -3.76 -2.58
C GLU A 259 -21.07 -4.59 -1.32
N ARG A 260 -19.79 -4.79 -1.02
CA ARG A 260 -19.29 -5.60 0.11
C ARG A 260 -18.67 -4.76 1.23
N TRP A 261 -18.42 -3.46 1.02
CA TRP A 261 -17.86 -2.58 2.05
C TRP A 261 -18.64 -2.65 3.36
N ASP A 262 -19.98 -2.57 3.29
CA ASP A 262 -20.89 -2.65 4.45
C ASP A 262 -20.64 -3.91 5.29
N GLU A 263 -20.63 -5.09 4.64
CA GLU A 263 -20.41 -6.39 5.29
C GLU A 263 -19.01 -6.49 5.92
N ARG A 264 -17.97 -5.92 5.27
CA ARG A 264 -16.60 -5.94 5.82
C ARG A 264 -16.45 -5.00 7.01
N LEU A 265 -16.96 -3.77 6.92
CA LEU A 265 -16.94 -2.78 7.98
C LEU A 265 -17.73 -3.25 9.22
N GLN A 266 -18.89 -3.88 9.01
CA GLN A 266 -19.64 -4.53 10.08
C GLN A 266 -18.81 -5.60 10.81
N LYS A 267 -18.02 -6.40 10.09
CA LYS A 267 -17.13 -7.41 10.67
C LYS A 267 -15.98 -6.77 11.47
N VAL A 268 -15.40 -5.68 11.00
CA VAL A 268 -14.42 -4.90 11.81
C VAL A 268 -15.06 -4.39 13.10
N ARG A 269 -16.25 -3.77 13.03
CA ARG A 269 -16.93 -3.28 14.24
C ARG A 269 -17.36 -4.42 15.19
N ALA A 270 -17.74 -5.57 14.66
CA ALA A 270 -18.10 -6.76 15.44
C ALA A 270 -16.92 -7.43 16.15
N LEU A 271 -15.66 -7.13 15.78
CA LEU A 271 -14.48 -7.45 16.61
C LEU A 271 -14.39 -6.62 17.89
N GLY A 272 -15.07 -5.47 17.95
CA GLY A 272 -14.88 -4.45 18.99
C GLY A 272 -13.86 -3.38 18.63
N PHE A 273 -13.45 -3.28 17.37
CA PHE A 273 -12.55 -2.22 16.91
C PHE A 273 -13.33 -0.90 16.82
N ASN A 274 -12.63 0.23 17.01
CA ASN A 274 -13.21 1.59 16.96
C ASN A 274 -12.64 2.45 15.82
N ALA A 275 -11.70 1.91 15.04
CA ALA A 275 -11.11 2.58 13.89
C ALA A 275 -10.82 1.60 12.74
N ILE A 276 -10.59 2.16 11.55
CA ILE A 276 -10.04 1.50 10.37
C ILE A 276 -8.85 2.30 9.84
N GLN A 277 -7.94 1.61 9.15
CA GLN A 277 -6.85 2.24 8.40
C GLN A 277 -6.87 1.80 6.93
N TYR A 278 -6.57 2.70 6.00
CA TYR A 278 -6.40 2.34 4.59
C TYR A 278 -5.49 3.31 3.83
N TYR A 279 -4.92 2.80 2.72
CA TYR A 279 -4.15 3.58 1.75
C TYR A 279 -5.03 4.21 0.68
N ILE A 280 -4.56 5.30 0.06
CA ILE A 280 -5.07 5.84 -1.20
C ILE A 280 -4.03 5.57 -2.31
N PRO A 281 -4.27 4.63 -3.25
CA PRO A 281 -3.34 4.35 -4.34
C PRO A 281 -3.49 5.38 -5.46
N TRP A 282 -2.49 6.25 -5.61
CA TRP A 282 -2.48 7.30 -6.64
C TRP A 282 -2.72 6.72 -8.05
N ASN A 283 -2.05 5.63 -8.41
CA ASN A 283 -2.18 4.98 -9.73
C ASN A 283 -3.57 4.44 -10.08
N THR A 284 -4.44 4.16 -9.11
CA THR A 284 -5.84 3.84 -9.40
C THR A 284 -6.69 5.07 -9.66
N HIS A 285 -6.39 6.16 -8.95
CA HIS A 285 -7.12 7.40 -9.06
C HIS A 285 -6.70 8.22 -10.27
N GLU A 286 -5.45 8.09 -10.74
CA GLU A 286 -4.88 8.80 -11.89
C GLU A 286 -4.13 7.80 -12.80
N LEU A 287 -4.89 6.86 -13.39
CA LEU A 287 -4.37 5.84 -14.31
C LEU A 287 -3.73 6.46 -15.57
N GLU A 288 -4.32 7.56 -16.05
CA GLU A 288 -3.79 8.42 -17.11
C GLU A 288 -3.55 9.83 -16.53
N GLU A 289 -2.44 10.47 -16.91
CA GLU A 289 -2.04 11.79 -16.38
C GLU A 289 -3.15 12.83 -16.57
N GLY A 290 -3.57 13.45 -15.46
CA GLY A 290 -4.66 14.44 -15.38
C GLY A 290 -6.07 13.87 -15.32
N ILE A 291 -6.28 12.57 -15.58
CA ILE A 291 -7.61 11.94 -15.60
C ILE A 291 -7.87 11.25 -14.27
N HIS A 292 -8.77 11.85 -13.49
CA HIS A 292 -8.99 11.47 -12.10
C HIS A 292 -10.32 10.73 -11.86
N ASP A 293 -10.29 9.54 -11.25
CA ASP A 293 -11.48 8.81 -10.80
C ASP A 293 -11.54 8.65 -9.27
N PHE A 294 -12.68 9.03 -8.70
CA PHE A 294 -13.02 8.88 -7.27
C PHE A 294 -14.44 8.32 -7.10
N SER A 295 -14.93 7.58 -8.10
CA SER A 295 -16.28 7.00 -8.16
C SER A 295 -16.24 5.48 -7.98
N GLY A 296 -17.40 4.83 -7.87
CA GLY A 296 -17.48 3.37 -7.82
C GLY A 296 -16.64 2.76 -6.70
N ILE A 297 -15.73 1.84 -7.03
CA ILE A 297 -14.80 1.22 -6.07
C ILE A 297 -13.68 2.18 -5.60
N LEU A 298 -13.53 3.36 -6.20
CA LEU A 298 -12.52 4.37 -5.86
C LEU A 298 -13.07 5.51 -4.98
N ASP A 299 -14.30 5.38 -4.49
CA ASP A 299 -14.97 6.37 -3.64
C ASP A 299 -14.57 6.20 -2.16
N PHE A 300 -13.34 6.60 -1.83
CA PHE A 300 -12.81 6.51 -0.46
C PHE A 300 -13.58 7.39 0.53
N ALA A 301 -14.18 8.49 0.04
CA ALA A 301 -15.00 9.39 0.85
C ALA A 301 -16.27 8.68 1.33
N GLU A 302 -16.99 7.99 0.45
CA GLU A 302 -18.12 7.15 0.86
C GLU A 302 -17.68 5.98 1.75
N PHE A 303 -16.51 5.37 1.51
CA PHE A 303 -16.01 4.29 2.37
C PHE A 303 -15.82 4.75 3.83
N SER A 304 -15.21 5.92 4.04
CA SER A 304 -15.06 6.53 5.38
C SER A 304 -16.39 7.01 5.96
N SER A 305 -17.27 7.59 5.14
CA SER A 305 -18.64 7.97 5.51
C SER A 305 -19.42 6.77 6.05
N LEU A 306 -19.42 5.66 5.31
CA LEU A 306 -20.09 4.41 5.65
C LEU A 306 -19.55 3.79 6.95
N ALA A 307 -18.21 3.74 7.09
CA ALA A 307 -17.54 3.23 8.29
C ALA A 307 -17.95 4.01 9.55
N TYR A 308 -18.03 5.34 9.45
CA TYR A 308 -18.39 6.19 10.58
C TYR A 308 -19.89 6.17 10.87
N HIS A 309 -20.74 6.50 9.90
CA HIS A 309 -22.15 6.75 10.15
C HIS A 309 -22.96 5.48 10.50
N LYS A 310 -22.57 4.30 10.01
CA LYS A 310 -23.23 3.03 10.39
C LYS A 310 -22.59 2.32 11.57
N TYR A 311 -21.26 2.41 11.72
CA TYR A 311 -20.51 1.54 12.63
C TYR A 311 -19.72 2.29 13.71
N ASN A 312 -19.69 3.62 13.65
CA ASN A 312 -18.89 4.49 14.53
C ASN A 312 -17.40 4.09 14.51
N LEU A 313 -16.88 3.75 13.33
CA LEU A 313 -15.47 3.49 13.07
C LEU A 313 -14.81 4.79 12.59
N TRP A 314 -13.82 5.26 13.34
CA TRP A 314 -12.96 6.37 12.92
C TRP A 314 -12.01 5.93 11.79
N THR A 315 -11.51 6.88 10.99
CA THR A 315 -10.54 6.60 9.92
C THR A 315 -9.15 7.12 10.27
N ILE A 316 -8.14 6.28 10.06
CA ILE A 316 -6.73 6.67 9.94
C ILE A 316 -6.37 6.56 8.45
N LEU A 317 -5.96 7.66 7.83
CA LEU A 317 -5.82 7.71 6.37
C LEU A 317 -4.35 7.76 5.97
N ARG A 318 -3.95 6.97 4.98
CA ARG A 318 -2.57 6.95 4.48
C ARG A 318 -2.52 7.43 3.04
N ILE A 319 -2.09 8.68 2.85
CA ILE A 319 -2.33 9.45 1.62
C ILE A 319 -1.20 9.33 0.57
N GLY A 320 -0.13 8.59 0.88
CA GLY A 320 0.98 8.36 -0.04
C GLY A 320 1.96 9.54 -0.12
N PRO A 321 2.54 9.86 -1.29
CA PRO A 321 2.16 9.39 -2.63
C PRO A 321 2.54 7.92 -2.91
N TYR A 322 3.59 7.41 -2.27
CA TYR A 322 3.93 5.99 -2.26
C TYR A 322 3.30 5.29 -1.05
N ILE A 323 2.75 4.09 -1.27
CA ILE A 323 2.01 3.32 -0.26
C ILE A 323 2.55 1.90 -0.03
N CYS A 324 3.53 1.43 -0.81
CA CYS A 324 3.93 0.01 -0.81
C CYS A 324 2.70 -0.92 -0.98
N GLY A 325 2.33 -1.65 0.09
CA GLY A 325 1.04 -2.34 0.24
C GLY A 325 0.82 -3.51 -0.71
N GLU A 326 1.89 -4.08 -1.27
CA GLU A 326 1.90 -5.12 -2.30
C GLU A 326 0.98 -4.78 -3.48
N TRP A 327 0.95 -3.50 -3.82
CA TRP A 327 0.18 -2.92 -4.91
C TRP A 327 1.09 -2.56 -6.08
N GLU A 328 0.53 -2.53 -7.29
CA GLU A 328 1.27 -2.17 -8.51
C GLU A 328 2.06 -0.87 -8.33
N ASN A 329 3.36 -0.91 -8.65
CA ASN A 329 4.36 0.14 -8.46
C ASN A 329 4.27 0.89 -7.10
N GLY A 330 3.84 0.21 -6.03
CA GLY A 330 3.65 0.80 -4.70
C GLY A 330 2.65 1.96 -4.68
N GLY A 331 1.69 1.98 -5.61
CA GLY A 331 0.70 3.05 -5.80
C GLY A 331 1.14 4.21 -6.69
N LEU A 332 2.38 4.27 -7.16
CA LEU A 332 2.85 5.34 -8.04
C LEU A 332 2.41 5.10 -9.51
N PRO A 333 1.82 6.07 -10.22
CA PRO A 333 1.38 5.87 -11.60
C PRO A 333 2.52 5.51 -12.56
N ALA A 334 2.26 4.55 -13.46
CA ALA A 334 3.26 4.10 -14.43
C ALA A 334 3.67 5.20 -15.43
N TRP A 335 2.79 6.16 -15.72
CA TRP A 335 3.12 7.30 -16.60
C TRP A 335 4.26 8.18 -16.05
N LEU A 336 4.55 8.14 -14.74
CA LEU A 336 5.74 8.78 -14.16
C LEU A 336 7.05 8.25 -14.75
N LEU A 337 7.08 7.00 -15.23
CA LEU A 337 8.26 6.39 -15.86
C LEU A 337 8.53 6.95 -17.28
N THR A 338 7.55 7.65 -17.89
CA THR A 338 7.75 8.39 -19.15
C THR A 338 8.34 9.78 -18.93
N LYS A 339 8.37 10.26 -17.68
CA LYS A 339 8.95 11.55 -17.29
C LYS A 339 10.43 11.39 -16.99
N ASN A 340 11.21 12.46 -17.15
CA ASN A 340 12.62 12.49 -16.78
C ASN A 340 12.83 12.62 -15.25
N VAL A 341 12.27 11.68 -14.48
CA VAL A 341 12.46 11.55 -13.03
C VAL A 341 13.75 10.78 -12.79
N THR A 342 14.75 11.42 -12.17
CA THR A 342 16.02 10.78 -11.83
C THR A 342 15.86 9.77 -10.69
N LYS A 343 15.03 10.09 -9.69
CA LYS A 343 14.70 9.20 -8.56
C LYS A 343 13.32 9.51 -7.98
N GLN A 344 12.40 8.54 -8.07
CA GLN A 344 11.11 8.60 -7.37
C GLN A 344 11.32 8.62 -5.84
N ARG A 345 10.34 9.13 -5.09
CA ARG A 345 10.43 9.27 -3.62
C ARG A 345 11.67 10.07 -3.16
N SER A 346 11.92 11.19 -3.83
CA SER A 346 13.02 12.12 -3.52
C SER A 346 12.64 13.55 -3.90
N SER A 347 13.52 14.51 -3.62
CA SER A 347 13.36 15.93 -4.00
C SER A 347 13.61 16.20 -5.50
N ASP A 348 13.61 15.16 -6.34
CA ASP A 348 13.64 15.31 -7.79
C ASP A 348 12.53 16.27 -8.26
N PRO A 349 12.86 17.37 -8.98
CA PRO A 349 11.94 18.45 -9.28
C PRO A 349 10.89 18.08 -10.35
N VAL A 350 11.05 16.94 -11.03
CA VAL A 350 10.00 16.37 -11.87
C VAL A 350 9.05 15.59 -10.98
N PHE A 351 9.56 14.71 -10.13
CA PHE A 351 8.74 13.89 -9.22
C PHE A 351 7.91 14.75 -8.24
N THR A 352 8.52 15.71 -7.54
CA THR A 352 7.82 16.54 -6.56
C THR A 352 6.70 17.36 -7.19
N ARG A 353 6.90 17.91 -8.40
CA ARG A 353 5.86 18.63 -9.14
C ARG A 353 4.68 17.73 -9.54
N GLU A 354 4.92 16.48 -9.94
CA GLU A 354 3.80 15.57 -10.24
C GLU A 354 3.07 15.13 -8.97
N VAL A 355 3.80 14.95 -7.85
CA VAL A 355 3.20 14.73 -6.52
C VAL A 355 2.40 15.94 -6.05
N GLU A 356 2.85 17.16 -6.34
CA GLU A 356 2.15 18.41 -6.03
C GLU A 356 0.76 18.44 -6.67
N LYS A 357 0.67 18.24 -8.00
CA LYS A 357 -0.62 18.15 -8.72
C LYS A 357 -1.55 17.08 -8.16
N TRP A 358 -1.01 15.91 -7.81
CA TRP A 358 -1.79 14.84 -7.21
C TRP A 358 -2.35 15.26 -5.84
N PHE A 359 -1.53 15.88 -4.99
CA PHE A 359 -1.94 16.34 -3.67
C PHE A 359 -2.90 17.55 -3.75
N GLU A 360 -2.73 18.45 -4.72
CA GLU A 360 -3.70 19.50 -5.06
C GLU A 360 -5.08 18.92 -5.45
N THR A 361 -5.11 17.73 -6.04
CA THR A 361 -6.37 17.03 -6.38
C THR A 361 -6.94 16.21 -5.21
N LEU A 362 -6.07 15.52 -4.47
CA LEU A 362 -6.44 14.62 -3.37
C LEU A 362 -6.86 15.38 -2.10
N LEU A 363 -6.03 16.33 -1.64
CA LEU A 363 -6.20 16.95 -0.33
C LEU A 363 -7.49 17.77 -0.17
N PRO A 364 -8.02 18.47 -1.20
CA PRO A 364 -9.35 19.07 -1.12
C PRO A 364 -10.49 18.07 -0.89
N ARG A 365 -10.33 16.81 -1.32
CA ARG A 365 -11.29 15.71 -1.09
C ARG A 365 -11.13 15.08 0.29
N VAL A 366 -9.89 15.00 0.79
CA VAL A 366 -9.60 14.56 2.17
C VAL A 366 -10.07 15.60 3.20
N LYS A 367 -9.91 16.89 2.91
CA LYS A 367 -10.22 18.01 3.82
C LYS A 367 -11.59 17.93 4.52
N PRO A 368 -12.73 17.75 3.84
CA PRO A 368 -14.04 17.64 4.51
C PRO A 368 -14.16 16.40 5.42
N LEU A 369 -13.36 15.35 5.21
CA LEU A 369 -13.40 14.14 6.02
C LEU A 369 -12.63 14.29 7.35
N LEU A 370 -11.82 15.33 7.53
CA LEU A 370 -11.00 15.52 8.73
C LEU A 370 -11.85 15.80 9.98
N ARG A 371 -11.43 15.27 11.14
CA ARG A 371 -12.12 15.49 12.43
C ARG A 371 -12.35 16.96 12.74
N LYS A 372 -11.33 17.81 12.52
CA LYS A 372 -11.41 19.28 12.67
C LYS A 372 -12.53 19.95 11.87
N ASN A 373 -12.97 19.32 10.78
CA ASN A 373 -14.04 19.80 9.90
C ASN A 373 -15.35 19.02 10.10
N GLY A 374 -15.45 18.23 11.18
CA GLY A 374 -16.62 17.43 11.56
C GLY A 374 -16.60 15.98 11.07
N GLY A 375 -15.67 15.60 10.19
CA GLY A 375 -15.61 14.26 9.59
C GLY A 375 -14.97 13.17 10.47
N PRO A 376 -14.76 11.95 9.92
CA PRO A 376 -14.26 10.79 10.66
C PRO A 376 -12.75 10.54 10.61
N VAL A 377 -11.98 11.29 9.82
CA VAL A 377 -10.53 11.08 9.66
C VAL A 377 -9.77 11.78 10.79
N LEU A 378 -9.09 10.98 11.62
CA LEU A 378 -8.38 11.45 12.82
C LEU A 378 -6.98 11.99 12.51
N MET A 379 -6.23 11.29 11.66
CA MET A 379 -4.83 11.61 11.33
C MET A 379 -4.45 11.09 9.94
N LEU A 380 -3.43 11.73 9.34
CA LEU A 380 -2.95 11.45 7.98
C LEU A 380 -1.50 10.94 8.00
N GLN A 381 -1.22 9.80 7.38
CA GLN A 381 0.15 9.35 7.14
C GLN A 381 0.68 10.00 5.85
N ILE A 382 1.83 10.66 5.94
CA ILE A 382 2.61 11.08 4.75
C ILE A 382 3.72 10.07 4.48
N GLU A 383 3.94 9.74 3.21
CA GLU A 383 4.86 8.67 2.78
C GLU A 383 4.51 7.28 3.40
N ASN A 384 5.35 6.27 3.18
CA ASN A 384 5.27 4.97 3.84
C ASN A 384 6.64 4.29 3.97
N GLU A 385 7.07 4.00 5.20
CA GLU A 385 8.37 3.36 5.51
C GLU A 385 9.53 4.00 4.76
N TYR A 386 9.59 5.34 4.77
CA TYR A 386 10.61 6.07 4.03
C TYR A 386 12.02 5.80 4.56
N GLY A 387 12.14 5.38 5.83
CA GLY A 387 13.37 4.88 6.42
C GLY A 387 13.95 3.66 5.71
N SER A 388 13.08 2.84 5.09
CA SER A 388 13.46 1.65 4.32
C SER A 388 13.83 1.97 2.88
N TYR A 389 13.75 3.24 2.46
CA TYR A 389 14.16 3.70 1.14
C TYR A 389 15.57 4.31 1.15
N ASP A 390 16.40 3.92 0.19
CA ASP A 390 17.85 4.20 0.15
C ASP A 390 18.21 5.68 0.00
N ALA A 391 17.27 6.54 -0.44
CA ALA A 391 17.52 7.96 -0.62
C ALA A 391 17.72 8.73 0.70
N CYS A 392 16.99 8.37 1.77
CA CYS A 392 17.01 9.09 3.06
C CYS A 392 16.81 10.63 2.93
N ASP A 393 16.08 11.08 1.91
CA ASP A 393 15.92 12.51 1.59
C ASP A 393 14.92 13.20 2.54
N LYS A 394 15.46 14.00 3.46
CA LYS A 394 14.67 14.82 4.39
C LYS A 394 14.01 16.04 3.76
N GLN A 395 14.52 16.55 2.65
CA GLN A 395 13.90 17.68 1.95
C GLN A 395 12.60 17.22 1.29
N TYR A 396 12.56 15.99 0.76
CA TYR A 396 11.34 15.36 0.23
C TYR A 396 10.26 15.18 1.30
N LEU A 397 10.61 14.66 2.49
CA LEU A 397 9.64 14.54 3.58
C LEU A 397 9.10 15.88 4.08
N ARG A 398 9.94 16.93 4.10
CA ARG A 398 9.51 18.31 4.41
C ARG A 398 8.55 18.85 3.37
N PHE A 399 8.88 18.68 2.10
CA PHE A 399 7.99 19.03 0.99
C PHE A 399 6.61 18.38 1.15
N LEU A 400 6.53 17.07 1.42
CA LEU A 400 5.25 16.39 1.66
C LEU A 400 4.49 16.95 2.87
N ARG A 401 5.19 17.19 3.99
CA ARG A 401 4.60 17.78 5.20
C ARG A 401 4.02 19.16 4.92
N ASP A 402 4.80 20.04 4.30
CA ASP A 402 4.48 21.46 4.12
C ASP A 402 3.36 21.63 3.09
N LEU A 403 3.43 20.87 1.98
CA LEU A 403 2.34 20.77 1.02
C LEU A 403 1.05 20.27 1.68
N THR A 404 1.12 19.19 2.47
CA THR A 404 -0.06 18.67 3.17
C THR A 404 -0.67 19.73 4.09
N ARG A 405 0.16 20.37 4.92
CA ARG A 405 -0.26 21.45 5.84
C ARG A 405 -0.87 22.65 5.11
N ALA A 406 -0.35 23.05 3.96
CA ALA A 406 -0.91 24.15 3.17
C ALA A 406 -2.39 23.92 2.79
N HIS A 407 -2.78 22.68 2.50
CA HIS A 407 -4.18 22.34 2.23
C HIS A 407 -5.02 22.11 3.50
N VAL A 408 -4.48 21.42 4.52
CA VAL A 408 -5.29 20.89 5.64
C VAL A 408 -5.20 21.70 6.95
N GLY A 409 -4.14 22.48 7.13
CA GLY A 409 -3.81 23.25 8.35
C GLY A 409 -2.87 22.51 9.32
N ASP A 410 -2.10 23.27 10.11
CA ASP A 410 -1.12 22.76 11.09
C ASP A 410 -1.74 22.01 12.29
N ASP A 411 -3.04 22.17 12.51
CA ASP A 411 -3.84 21.52 13.55
C ASP A 411 -4.26 20.08 13.22
N VAL A 412 -3.97 19.60 12.01
CA VAL A 412 -4.17 18.19 11.62
C VAL A 412 -2.98 17.36 12.06
N LEU A 413 -3.25 16.28 12.80
CA LEU A 413 -2.19 15.34 13.15
C LEU A 413 -1.71 14.59 11.89
N LEU A 414 -0.51 14.94 11.45
CA LEU A 414 0.25 14.17 10.47
C LEU A 414 1.13 13.15 11.20
N PHE A 415 1.32 11.97 10.62
CA PHE A 415 2.22 10.94 11.15
C PHE A 415 3.09 10.27 10.06
N THR A 416 4.17 9.60 10.47
CA THR A 416 4.94 8.66 9.64
C THR A 416 4.94 7.27 10.28
N THR A 417 5.21 6.23 9.49
CA THR A 417 5.37 4.85 9.96
C THR A 417 6.66 4.29 9.38
N ASP A 418 7.50 3.70 10.22
CA ASP A 418 8.74 3.04 9.85
C ASP A 418 9.02 1.84 10.77
N GLY A 419 9.64 0.79 10.24
CA GLY A 419 10.07 -0.36 11.04
C GLY A 419 10.94 0.05 12.23
N SER A 420 10.78 -0.67 13.35
CA SER A 420 11.36 -0.31 14.66
C SER A 420 12.89 -0.52 14.76
N ALA A 421 13.65 0.26 14.00
CA ALA A 421 15.12 0.32 14.03
C ALA A 421 15.61 1.77 13.90
N GLU A 422 16.71 2.11 14.60
CA GLU A 422 17.17 3.50 14.69
C GLU A 422 17.62 4.10 13.36
N ASN A 423 18.15 3.30 12.43
CA ASN A 423 18.52 3.76 11.08
C ASN A 423 17.27 4.08 10.23
N LEU A 424 16.20 3.27 10.33
CA LEU A 424 14.95 3.53 9.62
C LEU A 424 14.31 4.81 10.13
N LEU A 425 14.10 4.91 11.45
CA LEU A 425 13.52 6.10 12.07
C LEU A 425 14.37 7.37 11.81
N LYS A 426 15.70 7.27 11.78
CA LYS A 426 16.57 8.39 11.34
C LYS A 426 16.27 8.87 9.93
N CYS A 427 15.86 8.00 9.00
CA CYS A 427 15.58 8.35 7.61
C CYS A 427 14.10 8.65 7.33
N GLY A 428 13.13 7.98 7.98
CA GLY A 428 11.71 8.14 7.70
C GLY A 428 10.95 9.20 8.52
N THR A 429 11.45 9.61 9.68
CA THR A 429 10.78 10.65 10.50
C THR A 429 11.03 12.08 9.98
N VAL A 430 10.10 13.02 10.19
CA VAL A 430 10.31 14.44 9.84
C VAL A 430 9.76 15.37 10.92
N GLU A 431 10.43 16.51 11.14
CA GLU A 431 10.06 17.40 12.24
C GLU A 431 8.63 17.97 12.07
N GLY A 432 7.89 18.07 13.18
CA GLY A 432 6.47 18.49 13.16
C GLY A 432 5.49 17.41 12.67
N VAL A 433 5.93 16.17 12.51
CA VAL A 433 5.10 15.01 12.14
C VAL A 433 5.32 13.91 13.18
N PHE A 434 4.25 13.26 13.62
CA PHE A 434 4.31 12.26 14.70
C PHE A 434 4.92 10.94 14.22
N PRO A 435 6.07 10.48 14.75
CA PRO A 435 6.65 9.22 14.31
C PRO A 435 5.99 8.03 15.03
N THR A 436 5.44 7.12 14.23
CA THR A 436 4.94 5.82 14.67
C THR A 436 5.86 4.71 14.16
N ILE A 437 5.66 3.49 14.67
CA ILE A 437 6.44 2.32 14.26
C ILE A 437 5.53 1.19 13.81
N ASP A 438 6.08 0.26 13.04
CA ASP A 438 5.52 -1.05 12.79
C ASP A 438 6.40 -2.18 13.36
N PHE A 439 5.77 -3.32 13.61
CA PHE A 439 6.43 -4.60 13.92
C PHE A 439 5.41 -5.73 14.05
N GLY A 440 5.84 -6.97 13.75
CA GLY A 440 4.99 -8.15 13.78
C GLY A 440 4.75 -8.78 15.17
N PRO A 441 3.88 -9.80 15.25
CA PRO A 441 3.64 -10.58 16.45
C PRO A 441 4.89 -11.30 16.99
N THR A 442 5.13 -11.16 18.29
CA THR A 442 6.15 -11.90 19.03
C THR A 442 5.63 -12.20 20.44
N ASP A 443 6.03 -13.36 20.98
CA ASP A 443 5.79 -13.73 22.39
C ASP A 443 6.83 -13.10 23.32
N ASN A 444 7.86 -12.43 22.78
CA ASN A 444 8.92 -11.79 23.53
C ASN A 444 8.54 -10.35 23.93
N THR A 445 8.02 -10.20 25.14
CA THR A 445 7.63 -8.87 25.68
C THR A 445 8.78 -7.87 25.74
N LYS A 446 10.04 -8.31 25.86
CA LYS A 446 11.22 -7.42 25.84
C LYS A 446 11.48 -6.83 24.46
N GLU A 447 11.19 -7.57 23.39
CA GLU A 447 11.29 -7.10 22.00
C GLU A 447 10.23 -6.02 21.75
N ILE A 448 8.98 -6.26 22.15
CA ILE A 448 7.90 -5.26 22.06
C ILE A 448 8.25 -3.99 22.86
N GLN A 449 8.78 -4.14 24.08
CA GLN A 449 9.23 -3.00 24.89
C GLN A 449 10.35 -2.24 24.18
N SER A 450 11.38 -2.93 23.67
CA SER A 450 12.49 -2.32 22.94
C SER A 450 12.05 -1.55 21.69
N ASN A 451 11.03 -2.05 20.98
CA ASN A 451 10.46 -1.36 19.82
C ASN A 451 9.80 -0.04 20.26
N PHE A 452 8.99 -0.06 21.33
CA PHE A 452 8.38 1.16 21.85
C PHE A 452 9.36 2.11 22.54
N ASP A 453 10.46 1.61 23.10
CA ASP A 453 11.57 2.44 23.61
C ASP A 453 12.26 3.19 22.46
N LEU A 454 12.37 2.58 21.27
CA LEU A 454 12.80 3.26 20.05
C LEU A 454 11.78 4.33 19.61
N GLN A 455 10.47 4.03 19.58
CA GLN A 455 9.47 5.08 19.29
C GLN A 455 9.58 6.24 20.29
N ARG A 456 9.72 5.93 21.59
CA ARG A 456 9.87 6.90 22.68
C ARG A 456 11.12 7.80 22.52
N LYS A 457 12.18 7.31 21.88
CA LYS A 457 13.38 8.10 21.55
C LYS A 457 13.11 9.19 20.49
N PHE A 458 12.19 8.95 19.56
CA PHE A 458 11.80 9.91 18.50
C PHE A 458 10.54 10.72 18.86
N ALA A 459 9.68 10.21 19.75
CA ALA A 459 8.52 10.93 20.29
C ALA A 459 8.41 10.77 21.83
N PRO A 460 9.21 11.52 22.62
CA PRO A 460 9.29 11.37 24.07
C PRO A 460 7.97 11.50 24.83
N ASN A 461 7.04 12.33 24.34
CA ASN A 461 5.78 12.64 25.00
C ASN A 461 4.53 12.13 24.27
N ALA A 462 4.67 11.41 23.15
CA ALA A 462 3.50 10.95 22.40
C ALA A 462 2.90 9.65 22.96
N PRO A 463 1.64 9.31 22.60
CA PRO A 463 1.12 7.95 22.73
C PRO A 463 1.98 6.95 21.96
N LEU A 464 2.07 5.72 22.48
CA LEU A 464 2.68 4.61 21.76
C LEU A 464 1.74 4.13 20.65
N VAL A 465 2.30 3.82 19.48
CA VAL A 465 1.52 3.35 18.32
C VAL A 465 2.30 2.27 17.57
N ASN A 466 1.69 1.11 17.39
CA ASN A 466 2.04 0.20 16.31
C ASN A 466 1.05 0.39 15.15
N SER A 467 1.51 1.01 14.06
CA SER A 467 0.72 1.36 12.89
C SER A 467 0.51 0.19 11.92
N GLU A 468 1.36 -0.85 11.98
CA GLU A 468 1.18 -2.09 11.24
C GLU A 468 1.61 -3.30 12.08
N TYR A 469 0.65 -3.83 12.84
CA TYR A 469 0.79 -5.09 13.54
C TYR A 469 0.34 -6.22 12.64
N TYR A 470 1.25 -7.14 12.26
CA TYR A 470 1.04 -8.10 11.17
C TYR A 470 0.44 -9.46 11.60
N PRO A 471 -0.90 -9.68 11.65
CA PRO A 471 -1.49 -10.98 12.00
C PRO A 471 -1.28 -12.08 10.95
N GLY A 472 -0.70 -11.77 9.80
CA GLY A 472 -0.53 -12.67 8.65
C GLY A 472 0.57 -12.13 7.74
N TRP A 473 0.61 -12.51 6.45
CA TRP A 473 1.60 -11.99 5.51
C TRP A 473 1.17 -12.12 4.04
N LEU A 474 1.83 -11.37 3.16
CA LEU A 474 1.70 -11.50 1.71
C LEU A 474 2.19 -12.87 1.19
N VAL A 475 1.79 -13.24 -0.03
CA VAL A 475 2.18 -14.50 -0.67
C VAL A 475 2.58 -14.25 -2.13
N LEU A 476 3.70 -14.85 -2.55
CA LEU A 476 4.26 -14.71 -3.89
C LEU A 476 3.94 -15.89 -4.81
N TRP A 477 3.88 -15.64 -6.11
CA TRP A 477 3.71 -16.70 -7.11
C TRP A 477 4.85 -17.72 -7.03
N GLY A 478 4.50 -19.02 -7.01
CA GLY A 478 5.45 -20.13 -6.87
C GLY A 478 5.93 -20.40 -5.44
N GLN A 479 5.57 -19.57 -4.45
CA GLN A 479 5.91 -19.78 -3.05
C GLN A 479 5.19 -21.02 -2.48
N LYS A 480 5.95 -21.94 -1.88
CA LYS A 480 5.42 -23.22 -1.36
C LYS A 480 4.97 -23.19 0.09
N ARG A 481 5.43 -22.20 0.87
CA ARG A 481 5.14 -22.03 2.29
C ARG A 481 5.34 -20.56 2.65
N GLN A 482 4.41 -20.02 3.42
CA GLN A 482 4.57 -18.78 4.18
C GLN A 482 4.73 -19.17 5.65
N ASP A 483 5.65 -18.53 6.37
CA ASP A 483 5.70 -18.64 7.82
C ASP A 483 4.77 -17.58 8.40
N LEU A 484 3.77 -18.04 9.17
CA LEU A 484 2.65 -17.23 9.66
C LEU A 484 2.63 -17.26 11.19
N PRO A 485 2.34 -16.13 11.86
CA PRO A 485 2.26 -16.07 13.31
C PRO A 485 1.06 -16.88 13.82
N SER A 486 1.25 -17.60 14.92
CA SER A 486 0.16 -18.36 15.54
C SER A 486 -0.90 -17.40 16.12
N PRO A 487 -2.20 -17.77 16.16
CA PRO A 487 -3.21 -16.97 16.84
C PRO A 487 -2.81 -16.63 18.29
N GLN A 488 -2.16 -17.54 19.02
CA GLN A 488 -1.70 -17.27 20.38
C GLN A 488 -0.63 -16.17 20.42
N THR A 489 0.35 -16.20 19.52
CA THR A 489 1.41 -15.18 19.41
C THR A 489 0.83 -13.81 19.02
N ILE A 490 -0.17 -13.77 18.14
CA ILE A 490 -0.93 -12.55 17.78
C ILE A 490 -1.65 -11.98 19.01
N ILE A 491 -2.30 -12.82 19.80
CA ILE A 491 -3.01 -12.37 21.00
C ILE A 491 -2.04 -11.95 22.11
N ASN A 492 -0.96 -12.69 22.36
CA ASN A 492 0.03 -12.38 23.38
C ASN A 492 0.73 -11.04 23.09
N GLY A 493 1.16 -10.83 21.85
CA GLY A 493 1.75 -9.55 21.43
C GLY A 493 0.74 -8.41 21.56
N ALA A 494 -0.47 -8.54 21.01
CA ALA A 494 -1.51 -7.52 21.12
C ALA A 494 -1.92 -7.22 22.58
N GLN A 495 -1.96 -8.23 23.45
CA GLN A 495 -2.20 -8.05 24.89
C GLN A 495 -1.09 -7.24 25.56
N PHE A 496 0.17 -7.54 25.28
CA PHE A 496 1.29 -6.81 25.88
C PHE A 496 1.38 -5.39 25.34
N ILE A 497 1.27 -5.19 24.02
CA ILE A 497 1.11 -3.86 23.41
C ILE A 497 -0.05 -3.10 24.07
N TYR A 498 -1.18 -3.77 24.32
CA TYR A 498 -2.32 -3.15 24.97
C TYR A 498 -2.03 -2.76 26.44
N SER A 499 -1.27 -3.58 27.17
CA SER A 499 -0.88 -3.27 28.56
C SER A 499 0.03 -2.04 28.68
N LEU A 500 0.74 -1.67 27.61
CA LEU A 500 1.58 -0.46 27.54
C LEU A 500 0.81 0.84 27.20
N GLY A 501 -0.53 0.77 27.08
CA GLY A 501 -1.36 1.91 26.68
C GLY A 501 -1.31 2.26 25.18
N ALA A 502 -0.54 1.51 24.37
CA ALA A 502 -0.36 1.77 22.95
C ALA A 502 -1.64 1.60 22.11
N SER A 503 -1.82 2.41 21.08
CA SER A 503 -2.82 2.15 20.04
C SER A 503 -2.26 1.16 19.01
N ILE A 504 -3.14 0.33 18.42
CA ILE A 504 -2.75 -0.79 17.56
C ILE A 504 -3.55 -0.73 16.27
N ASN A 505 -2.89 -0.93 15.13
CA ASN A 505 -3.57 -1.26 13.88
C ASN A 505 -3.17 -2.66 13.39
N PHE A 506 -4.15 -3.54 13.13
CA PHE A 506 -3.91 -4.86 12.55
C PHE A 506 -3.79 -4.78 11.02
N TYR A 507 -2.58 -4.95 10.47
CA TYR A 507 -2.30 -4.96 9.03
C TYR A 507 -2.08 -6.40 8.52
N MET A 508 -3.02 -7.09 7.88
CA MET A 508 -4.39 -6.70 7.52
C MET A 508 -5.44 -7.24 8.50
N ILE A 509 -6.55 -6.51 8.69
CA ILE A 509 -7.76 -7.09 9.31
C ILE A 509 -8.62 -7.82 8.27
N HIS A 510 -8.63 -7.29 7.05
CA HIS A 510 -9.19 -7.88 5.85
C HIS A 510 -8.37 -7.42 4.64
N GLY A 511 -7.62 -8.31 4.00
CA GLY A 511 -6.80 -7.92 2.86
C GLY A 511 -7.58 -7.79 1.55
N GLY A 512 -8.43 -8.77 1.20
CA GLY A 512 -9.27 -8.75 0.00
C GLY A 512 -8.57 -9.36 -1.23
N THR A 513 -8.72 -8.75 -2.40
CA THR A 513 -8.20 -9.26 -3.68
C THR A 513 -7.47 -8.18 -4.48
N ASN A 514 -6.33 -8.52 -5.06
CA ASN A 514 -5.68 -7.74 -6.12
C ASN A 514 -6.40 -8.00 -7.45
N PHE A 515 -7.50 -7.30 -7.72
CA PHE A 515 -8.25 -7.45 -8.96
C PHE A 515 -7.44 -6.98 -10.19
N GLY A 516 -7.73 -7.53 -11.38
CA GLY A 516 -7.08 -7.10 -12.62
C GLY A 516 -5.57 -7.31 -12.61
N PHE A 517 -4.81 -6.25 -12.87
CA PHE A 517 -3.35 -6.23 -12.94
C PHE A 517 -2.70 -5.50 -11.76
N TRP A 518 -3.44 -5.34 -10.65
CA TRP A 518 -3.03 -4.44 -9.57
C TRP A 518 -2.12 -5.04 -8.49
N ASN A 519 -1.70 -6.31 -8.62
CA ASN A 519 -0.75 -6.89 -7.69
C ASN A 519 0.62 -6.19 -7.81
N GLY A 520 1.26 -5.90 -6.69
CA GLY A 520 2.67 -5.54 -6.67
C GLY A 520 3.59 -6.75 -6.92
N ALA A 521 4.89 -6.53 -6.80
CA ALA A 521 5.90 -7.57 -6.87
C ALA A 521 7.03 -7.34 -5.86
N GLU A 522 7.55 -8.46 -5.34
CA GLU A 522 8.83 -8.51 -4.64
C GLU A 522 9.94 -8.82 -5.65
N VAL A 523 11.20 -8.64 -5.24
CA VAL A 523 12.38 -8.95 -6.08
C VAL A 523 12.38 -10.41 -6.56
N GLU A 524 11.90 -11.34 -5.74
CA GLU A 524 11.82 -12.76 -6.07
C GLU A 524 10.69 -13.13 -7.03
N ALA A 525 9.51 -12.50 -6.90
CA ALA A 525 8.31 -12.84 -7.67
C ALA A 525 7.15 -11.82 -7.48
N PRO A 526 6.19 -11.74 -8.42
CA PRO A 526 4.94 -11.02 -8.21
C PRO A 526 4.11 -11.59 -7.07
N CYS A 527 3.38 -10.72 -6.36
CA CYS A 527 2.36 -11.13 -5.40
C CYS A 527 1.21 -11.86 -6.10
N ILE A 528 0.57 -12.80 -5.40
CA ILE A 528 -0.60 -13.49 -5.96
C ILE A 528 -1.83 -12.58 -6.04
N THR A 529 -2.80 -12.96 -6.87
CA THR A 529 -4.08 -12.26 -7.02
C THR A 529 -4.87 -12.20 -5.71
N SER A 530 -4.82 -13.27 -4.92
CA SER A 530 -5.42 -13.27 -3.58
C SER A 530 -4.60 -12.39 -2.65
N TYR A 531 -5.27 -11.46 -1.97
CA TYR A 531 -4.68 -10.74 -0.84
C TYR A 531 -5.40 -11.17 0.45
N ASP A 532 -5.72 -12.46 0.59
CA ASP A 532 -6.28 -13.04 1.82
C ASP A 532 -5.42 -12.74 3.05
N TYR A 533 -4.09 -12.72 2.85
CA TYR A 533 -3.08 -12.38 3.85
C TYR A 533 -3.02 -13.34 5.06
N ASP A 534 -3.82 -14.43 5.10
CA ASP A 534 -4.21 -15.13 6.33
C ASP A 534 -4.79 -14.13 7.37
N ALA A 535 -5.52 -13.12 6.89
CA ALA A 535 -6.11 -12.09 7.72
C ALA A 535 -7.23 -12.67 8.62
N PRO A 536 -7.55 -12.00 9.75
CA PRO A 536 -8.68 -12.40 10.58
C PRO A 536 -10.00 -12.51 9.80
N ILE A 537 -10.27 -11.59 8.87
CA ILE A 537 -11.36 -11.69 7.90
C ILE A 537 -10.78 -12.13 6.55
N SER A 538 -11.11 -13.34 6.09
CA SER A 538 -10.56 -13.90 4.85
C SER A 538 -10.91 -13.07 3.61
N GLU A 539 -10.26 -13.32 2.47
CA GLU A 539 -10.53 -12.71 1.17
C GLU A 539 -12.03 -12.68 0.82
N ALA A 540 -12.74 -13.78 1.07
CA ALA A 540 -14.18 -13.87 0.81
C ALA A 540 -15.07 -13.17 1.85
N GLY A 541 -14.47 -12.52 2.85
CA GLY A 541 -15.15 -11.87 3.97
C GLY A 541 -15.51 -12.80 5.12
N ASP A 542 -14.94 -14.01 5.19
CA ASP A 542 -15.39 -15.02 6.16
C ASP A 542 -14.68 -14.89 7.51
N VAL A 543 -15.44 -15.15 8.57
CA VAL A 543 -14.96 -15.20 9.96
C VAL A 543 -14.07 -16.42 10.16
N THR A 544 -12.80 -16.19 10.51
CA THR A 544 -11.81 -17.24 10.78
C THR A 544 -11.68 -17.54 12.28
N THR A 545 -10.93 -18.59 12.64
CA THR A 545 -10.50 -18.84 14.03
C THR A 545 -9.71 -17.66 14.60
N LYS A 546 -8.91 -16.98 13.77
CA LYS A 546 -8.07 -15.84 14.17
C LYS A 546 -8.94 -14.63 14.54
N TYR A 547 -10.01 -14.37 13.78
CA TYR A 547 -11.05 -13.39 14.14
C TYR A 547 -11.69 -13.70 15.49
N LEU A 548 -12.05 -14.96 15.74
CA LEU A 548 -12.74 -15.35 16.98
C LEU A 548 -11.85 -15.18 18.21
N GLU A 549 -10.56 -15.51 18.13
CA GLU A 549 -9.61 -15.30 19.24
C GLU A 549 -9.29 -13.80 19.46
N ILE A 550 -9.15 -12.99 18.39
CA ILE A 550 -9.01 -11.52 18.52
C ILE A 550 -10.26 -10.93 19.19
N ARG A 551 -11.45 -11.30 18.73
CA ARG A 551 -12.72 -10.83 19.33
C ARG A 551 -12.85 -11.24 20.80
N LYS A 552 -12.42 -12.45 21.16
CA LYS A 552 -12.44 -12.98 22.53
C LYS A 552 -11.47 -12.22 23.43
N TRP A 553 -10.29 -11.86 22.93
CA TRP A 553 -9.36 -10.97 23.62
C TRP A 553 -9.97 -9.58 23.84
N VAL A 554 -10.48 -8.92 22.79
CA VAL A 554 -11.10 -7.58 22.90
C VAL A 554 -12.30 -7.60 23.86
N LYS A 555 -13.11 -8.66 23.85
CA LYS A 555 -14.22 -8.86 24.83
C LYS A 555 -13.73 -8.98 26.28
N GLY A 556 -12.49 -9.41 26.51
CA GLY A 556 -11.89 -9.56 27.84
C GLY A 556 -11.27 -8.27 28.40
N LEU A 557 -11.14 -7.20 27.61
CA LEU A 557 -10.60 -5.92 28.04
C LEU A 557 -11.62 -5.19 28.93
N LYS A 558 -11.23 -4.86 30.16
CA LYS A 558 -12.12 -4.26 31.18
C LYS A 558 -12.28 -2.75 31.03
N ASP A 559 -11.29 -2.09 30.45
CA ASP A 559 -11.15 -0.65 30.25
C ASP A 559 -11.51 -0.23 28.81
N TRP A 560 -11.89 -1.18 27.95
CA TRP A 560 -12.18 -0.93 26.55
C TRP A 560 -13.62 -0.44 26.34
N SER A 561 -13.75 0.79 25.85
CA SER A 561 -15.04 1.48 25.67
C SER A 561 -15.88 0.99 24.48
N THR A 562 -15.30 0.17 23.58
CA THR A 562 -15.95 -0.26 22.33
C THR A 562 -16.17 -1.78 22.33
N PRO A 563 -17.13 -2.31 23.10
CA PRO A 563 -17.32 -3.75 23.21
C PRO A 563 -17.66 -4.40 21.85
N PRO A 564 -17.28 -5.67 21.62
CA PRO A 564 -17.59 -6.38 20.39
C PRO A 564 -19.10 -6.58 20.17
N GLN A 565 -19.59 -6.23 18.99
CA GLN A 565 -20.99 -6.46 18.57
C GLN A 565 -21.19 -7.89 18.05
N ASP A 566 -22.43 -8.26 17.76
CA ASP A 566 -22.76 -9.54 17.15
C ASP A 566 -22.09 -9.71 15.79
N VAL A 567 -21.61 -10.93 15.53
CA VAL A 567 -20.83 -11.25 14.34
C VAL A 567 -21.78 -11.55 13.18
N PRO A 568 -21.77 -10.77 12.09
CA PRO A 568 -22.61 -11.06 10.93
C PRO A 568 -22.15 -12.35 10.25
N GLY A 569 -23.12 -13.04 9.62
CA GLY A 569 -22.88 -14.32 8.96
C GLY A 569 -21.84 -14.26 7.82
N ASN A 570 -21.29 -15.41 7.49
CA ASN A 570 -20.47 -15.58 6.30
C ASN A 570 -21.36 -15.54 5.05
N SER A 571 -20.91 -14.84 4.00
CA SER A 571 -21.66 -14.76 2.75
C SER A 571 -21.83 -16.15 2.12
N PRO A 572 -23.01 -16.48 1.57
CA PRO A 572 -23.26 -17.79 0.96
C PRO A 572 -22.31 -18.05 -0.21
N LYS A 573 -21.83 -19.29 -0.32
CA LYS A 573 -20.90 -19.72 -1.38
C LYS A 573 -21.63 -20.67 -2.33
N ALA A 574 -21.50 -20.45 -3.64
CA ALA A 574 -22.10 -21.28 -4.67
C ALA A 574 -21.04 -22.12 -5.40
N ARG A 575 -21.35 -23.39 -5.67
CA ARG A 575 -20.54 -24.26 -6.53
C ARG A 575 -21.23 -24.40 -7.89
N PHE A 576 -20.88 -23.55 -8.84
CA PHE A 576 -21.47 -23.55 -10.20
C PHE A 576 -21.15 -24.80 -11.05
N GLY A 577 -20.24 -25.66 -10.58
CA GLY A 577 -19.90 -26.91 -11.27
C GLY A 577 -18.89 -26.69 -12.41
N LYS A 578 -18.95 -27.54 -13.45
CA LYS A 578 -18.06 -27.45 -14.62
C LYS A 578 -18.69 -26.59 -15.71
N ILE A 579 -18.16 -25.40 -15.92
CA ILE A 579 -18.52 -24.54 -17.06
C ILE A 579 -17.70 -25.02 -18.27
N LYS A 580 -18.37 -25.35 -19.38
CA LYS A 580 -17.69 -25.73 -20.63
C LYS A 580 -17.34 -24.47 -21.42
N MET A 581 -16.05 -24.15 -21.50
CA MET A 581 -15.55 -23.09 -22.37
C MET A 581 -15.39 -23.62 -23.81
N ARG A 582 -15.70 -22.79 -24.81
CA ARG A 582 -15.36 -23.02 -26.22
C ARG A 582 -14.21 -22.09 -26.59
N LEU A 583 -13.20 -22.62 -27.28
CA LEU A 583 -12.14 -21.79 -27.85
C LEU A 583 -12.76 -20.84 -28.89
N ALA A 584 -12.66 -19.53 -28.65
CA ALA A 584 -13.08 -18.51 -29.59
C ALA A 584 -11.97 -18.27 -30.64
N HIS A 585 -10.74 -18.01 -30.17
CA HIS A 585 -9.55 -17.76 -30.98
C HIS A 585 -8.37 -18.54 -30.39
N SER A 586 -7.44 -19.02 -31.22
CA SER A 586 -6.23 -19.73 -30.78
C SER A 586 -4.99 -18.85 -30.89
N THR A 587 -3.99 -19.08 -30.04
CA THR A 587 -2.69 -18.38 -30.12
C THR A 587 -1.88 -18.75 -31.36
N GLU A 588 -2.09 -19.94 -31.93
CA GLU A 588 -1.56 -20.33 -33.24
C GLU A 588 -2.13 -19.47 -34.39
N LYS A 589 -3.31 -18.89 -34.16
CA LYS A 589 -3.96 -17.92 -35.05
C LYS A 589 -3.79 -16.48 -34.54
N LEU A 590 -2.93 -16.22 -33.54
CA LEU A 590 -2.77 -14.89 -32.95
C LEU A 590 -2.36 -13.87 -34.00
N ASN A 591 -1.44 -14.19 -34.90
CA ASN A 591 -1.10 -13.31 -36.03
C ASN A 591 -2.36 -13.03 -36.86
N SER A 592 -3.08 -14.05 -37.34
CA SER A 592 -4.34 -13.85 -38.10
C SER A 592 -5.52 -13.24 -37.31
N PHE A 593 -5.36 -13.02 -36.00
CA PHE A 593 -6.30 -12.34 -35.12
C PHE A 593 -5.85 -10.88 -34.92
N ILE A 594 -4.55 -10.64 -34.72
CA ILE A 594 -3.91 -9.32 -34.78
C ILE A 594 -4.15 -8.69 -36.15
N ASP A 595 -3.78 -9.37 -37.24
CA ASP A 595 -3.95 -8.96 -38.64
C ASP A 595 -5.43 -8.74 -39.06
N LYS A 596 -6.42 -9.07 -38.22
CA LYS A 596 -7.86 -8.94 -38.52
C LYS A 596 -8.65 -8.05 -37.57
N GLU A 597 -8.38 -8.11 -36.27
CA GLU A 597 -9.07 -7.31 -35.26
C GLU A 597 -8.28 -6.03 -34.96
N PHE A 598 -6.95 -6.09 -34.99
CA PHE A 598 -6.03 -4.95 -34.84
C PHE A 598 -5.50 -4.49 -36.21
N SER A 599 -6.35 -4.59 -37.25
CA SER A 599 -6.04 -4.11 -38.59
C SER A 599 -6.20 -2.59 -38.74
N ASP A 600 -6.59 -1.88 -37.68
CA ASP A 600 -6.63 -0.43 -37.67
C ASP A 600 -5.20 0.12 -37.48
N PRO A 601 -4.68 0.98 -38.38
CA PRO A 601 -3.28 1.44 -38.34
C PRO A 601 -2.85 2.22 -37.09
N GLY A 602 -3.76 2.48 -36.14
CA GLY A 602 -3.48 3.14 -34.88
C GLY A 602 -3.00 2.22 -33.75
N ASP A 603 -3.20 0.90 -33.86
CA ASP A 603 -2.93 -0.06 -32.78
C ASP A 603 -1.51 -0.67 -32.82
N CYS A 604 -0.79 -0.51 -33.95
CA CYS A 604 0.58 -0.96 -34.13
C CYS A 604 1.55 0.23 -34.15
N VAL A 605 2.66 0.12 -33.42
CA VAL A 605 3.73 1.14 -33.41
C VAL A 605 5.01 0.55 -33.98
N ASP A 606 5.38 0.98 -35.19
CA ASP A 606 6.66 0.63 -35.80
C ASP A 606 7.83 1.32 -35.07
N SER A 607 8.86 0.54 -34.74
CA SER A 607 10.08 1.03 -34.09
C SER A 607 11.28 0.14 -34.43
N GLU A 608 12.45 0.74 -34.65
CA GLU A 608 13.71 0.01 -34.89
C GLU A 608 14.13 -0.87 -33.70
N LYS A 609 13.63 -0.56 -32.50
CA LYS A 609 13.95 -1.27 -31.24
C LYS A 609 12.67 -1.54 -30.45
N PRO A 610 12.60 -2.63 -29.66
CA PRO A 610 11.50 -2.84 -28.74
C PRO A 610 11.31 -1.63 -27.82
N MET A 611 10.10 -1.06 -27.82
CA MET A 611 9.68 -0.02 -26.88
C MET A 611 9.33 -0.65 -25.52
N SER A 612 9.15 0.18 -24.48
CA SER A 612 8.58 -0.27 -23.21
C SER A 612 7.06 -0.08 -23.19
N PHE A 613 6.38 -0.71 -22.23
CA PHE A 613 4.93 -0.60 -22.05
C PHE A 613 4.49 0.87 -21.85
N GLU A 614 5.28 1.64 -21.12
CA GLU A 614 5.02 3.05 -20.80
C GLU A 614 5.28 3.95 -22.00
N ALA A 615 6.31 3.66 -22.81
CA ALA A 615 6.56 4.34 -24.09
C ALA A 615 5.43 4.10 -25.12
N LEU A 616 4.76 2.94 -25.04
CA LEU A 616 3.57 2.59 -25.81
C LEU A 616 2.25 3.08 -25.17
N LYS A 617 2.31 3.74 -24.00
CA LYS A 617 1.14 4.16 -23.20
C LYS A 617 0.18 3.02 -22.83
N HIS A 618 0.68 1.80 -22.71
CA HIS A 618 -0.09 0.61 -22.33
C HIS A 618 0.55 -0.05 -21.09
N PRO A 619 0.48 0.60 -19.90
CA PRO A 619 1.28 0.19 -18.72
C PRO A 619 0.81 -1.09 -18.04
N LEU A 620 -0.42 -1.55 -18.31
CA LEU A 620 -1.03 -2.74 -17.70
C LEU A 620 -1.46 -3.70 -18.81
N GLY A 621 -1.53 -5.01 -18.53
CA GLY A 621 -2.03 -5.99 -19.48
C GLY A 621 -0.94 -6.63 -20.34
N LEU A 622 -1.09 -6.59 -21.66
CA LEU A 622 -0.29 -7.37 -22.61
C LEU A 622 0.07 -6.54 -23.84
N VAL A 623 1.35 -6.55 -24.22
CA VAL A 623 1.85 -5.99 -25.48
C VAL A 623 2.49 -7.10 -26.31
N ALA A 624 2.19 -7.16 -27.60
CA ALA A 624 2.84 -8.05 -28.55
C ALA A 624 3.98 -7.31 -29.29
N TYR A 625 5.14 -7.95 -29.42
CA TYR A 625 6.27 -7.44 -30.20
C TYR A 625 6.52 -8.39 -31.38
N GLN A 626 6.47 -7.85 -32.60
CA GLN A 626 6.66 -8.60 -33.83
C GLN A 626 7.82 -8.01 -34.64
N ALA A 627 8.63 -8.89 -35.24
CA ALA A 627 9.72 -8.50 -36.13
C ALA A 627 9.82 -9.50 -37.29
N VAL A 628 10.06 -9.01 -38.50
CA VAL A 628 10.26 -9.85 -39.69
C VAL A 628 11.73 -10.15 -39.87
N GLY A 629 12.15 -11.36 -39.47
CA GLY A 629 13.51 -11.84 -39.69
C GLY A 629 13.73 -12.31 -41.13
N TYR A 630 14.49 -11.56 -41.93
CA TYR A 630 15.00 -12.07 -43.20
C TYR A 630 16.02 -13.18 -42.95
N ARG A 631 15.73 -14.40 -43.42
CA ARG A 631 16.74 -15.44 -43.57
C ARG A 631 17.55 -15.15 -44.84
N PHE A 632 18.80 -14.77 -44.67
CA PHE A 632 19.81 -14.72 -45.72
C PHE A 632 20.45 -16.10 -45.93
#